data_AF-A0A936NXY6-F1
#
_entry.id   AF-A0A936NXY6-F1
#
_cell.length_a   1.000
_cell.length_b   1.000
_cell.length_c   1.000
_cell.angle_alpha   90.00
_cell.angle_beta   90.00
_cell.angle_gamma   90.00
#
_symmetry.space_group_name_H-M   'P 1'
#
loop_
_entity.id
_entity.type
_entity.pdbx_description
1 polymer ?
#
loop_
_entity_poly.entity_id
_entity_poly.type
_entity_poly.pdbx_seq_one_letter_code
_entity_poly.pdbx_strand_id
1 'polypeptide(L)' 'MVLKQNGTELTGTAGPNSGQQWEILKGKIEGNKVTFEVQTDQPLIKFELMLIDGHLKGQAKAEHEGMTMGAEVDLQRKAD' A
#
# COMPACT_ATOMS: atom_id res chain seq x y z
N MET A 1 -4.45 8.60 -3.05
CA MET A 1 -3.13 7.92 -3.08
C MET A 1 -2.35 8.35 -4.30
N VAL A 2 -1.04 8.50 -4.13
CA VAL A 2 -0.09 8.83 -5.20
C VAL A 2 1.05 7.84 -5.10
N LEU A 3 1.17 6.96 -6.09
CA LEU A 3 2.24 5.97 -6.18
C LEU A 3 3.23 6.39 -7.25
N LYS A 4 4.51 6.38 -6.92
CA LYS A 4 5.62 6.60 -7.86
C LYS A 4 6.52 5.38 -7.83
N GLN A 5 6.74 4.80 -9.00
CA GLN A 5 7.67 3.70 -9.18
C GLN A 5 8.98 4.26 -9.76
N ASN A 6 10.10 3.90 -9.12
CA ASN A 6 11.45 4.15 -9.63
C ASN A 6 12.18 2.80 -9.70
N GLY A 7 12.15 2.15 -10.86
CA GLY A 7 12.68 0.79 -11.01
C GLY A 7 11.94 -0.19 -10.10
N THR A 8 12.65 -0.76 -9.12
CA THR A 8 12.12 -1.69 -8.11
C THR A 8 11.66 -1.01 -6.83
N GLU A 9 11.89 0.29 -6.68
CA GLU A 9 11.48 1.08 -5.51
C GLU A 9 10.12 1.72 -5.73
N LEU A 10 9.27 1.67 -4.71
CA LEU A 10 7.97 2.31 -4.68
C LEU A 10 7.97 3.42 -3.62
N THR A 11 7.67 4.64 -4.04
CA THR A 11 7.55 5.81 -3.17
C THR A 11 6.20 6.50 -3.37
N GLY A 12 5.89 7.47 -2.51
CA GLY A 12 4.67 8.26 -2.59
C GLY A 12 3.83 8.17 -1.32
N THR A 13 2.52 8.31 -1.45
CA THR A 13 1.59 8.34 -0.33
C THR A 13 0.41 7.40 -0.52
N ALA A 14 0.05 6.71 0.57
CA ALA A 14 -1.06 5.78 0.63
C ALA A 14 -1.95 6.07 1.84
N GLY A 15 -3.25 5.80 1.68
CA GLY A 15 -4.24 5.96 2.74
C GLY A 15 -5.65 6.11 2.18
N PRO A 16 -6.67 5.98 3.04
CA PRO A 16 -8.06 5.75 2.62
C PRO A 16 -8.74 6.96 1.97
N ASN A 17 -8.29 8.18 2.26
CA ASN A 17 -8.85 9.42 1.70
C ASN A 17 -7.79 10.53 1.64
N SER A 18 -8.12 11.69 1.04
CA SER A 18 -7.17 12.80 0.86
C SER A 18 -6.69 13.44 2.17
N GLY A 19 -7.47 13.37 3.25
CA GLY A 19 -7.08 13.87 4.57
C GLY A 19 -6.23 12.89 5.38
N GLN A 20 -6.14 11.65 4.94
CA GLN A 20 -5.42 10.56 5.60
C GLN A 20 -4.51 9.90 4.57
N GLN A 21 -3.42 10.58 4.24
CA GLN A 21 -2.34 10.09 3.37
C GLN A 21 -1.05 10.08 4.17
N TRP A 22 -0.36 8.95 4.16
CA TRP A 22 0.91 8.77 4.85
C TRP A 22 1.98 8.35 3.86
N GLU A 23 3.23 8.67 4.17
CA GLU A 23 4.36 8.31 3.33
C GLU A 23 4.55 6.79 3.27
N ILE A 24 4.83 6.32 2.06
CA ILE A 24 5.17 4.91 1.82
C ILE A 24 6.61 4.68 2.29
N LEU A 25 6.77 3.68 3.15
CA LEU A 25 8.04 3.19 3.68
C LEU A 25 8.32 1.80 3.11
N LYS A 26 9.61 1.49 2.92
CA LYS A 26 10.10 0.20 2.40
C LYS A 26 9.32 -0.32 1.16
N GLY A 27 8.89 0.59 0.29
CA GLY A 27 8.14 0.22 -0.89
C GLY A 27 9.01 -0.50 -1.91
N LYS A 28 8.62 -1.71 -2.28
CA LYS A 28 9.35 -2.58 -3.19
C LYS A 28 8.40 -3.22 -4.20
N ILE A 29 8.89 -3.37 -5.43
CA ILE A 29 8.23 -4.07 -6.52
C ILE A 29 9.11 -5.25 -6.94
N GLU A 30 8.53 -6.44 -6.88
CA GLU A 30 9.18 -7.72 -7.23
C GLU A 30 8.32 -8.43 -8.28
N GLY A 31 8.62 -8.18 -9.56
CA GLY A 31 7.81 -8.66 -10.67
C GLY A 31 6.40 -8.08 -10.60
N ASN A 32 5.41 -8.94 -10.32
CA ASN A 32 4.01 -8.54 -10.17
C ASN A 32 3.62 -8.28 -8.71
N LYS A 33 4.49 -8.54 -7.73
CA LYS A 33 4.22 -8.29 -6.32
C LYS A 33 4.67 -6.88 -5.94
N VAL A 34 3.83 -6.14 -5.24
CA VAL A 34 4.11 -4.82 -4.68
C VAL A 34 3.92 -4.90 -3.17
N THR A 35 4.98 -4.60 -2.43
CA THR A 35 4.93 -4.58 -0.96
C THR A 35 5.37 -3.23 -0.44
N PHE A 36 4.64 -2.68 0.52
CA PHE A 36 5.04 -1.43 1.15
C PHE A 36 4.46 -1.31 2.55
N GLU A 37 5.05 -0.45 3.36
CA GLU A 37 4.61 -0.17 4.72
C GLU A 37 4.16 1.28 4.81
N VAL A 38 3.21 1.56 5.70
CA VAL A 38 2.69 2.90 5.93
C VAL A 38 2.61 3.10 7.44
N GLN A 39 3.39 4.04 7.97
CA GLN A 39 3.32 4.40 9.38
C GLN A 39 2.15 5.37 9.55
N THR A 40 1.06 4.89 10.15
CA THR A 40 -0.04 5.77 10.58
C THR A 40 0.19 6.26 12.01
N ASP A 41 -0.77 7.02 12.54
CA ASP A 41 -0.70 7.57 13.90
C ASP A 41 -0.68 6.47 14.99
N GLN A 42 -1.28 5.29 14.74
CA GLN A 42 -1.43 4.25 15.76
C GLN A 42 -0.84 2.88 15.38
N PRO A 43 -1.13 2.28 14.20
CA PRO A 43 -0.37 1.12 13.72
C PRO A 43 0.50 1.38 12.47
N LEU A 44 1.59 0.60 12.37
CA LEU A 44 2.25 0.34 11.10
C LEU A 44 1.36 -0.58 10.27
N ILE A 45 1.01 -0.16 9.06
CA ILE A 45 0.19 -0.94 8.14
C ILE A 45 1.09 -1.51 7.04
N LYS A 46 1.09 -2.82 6.88
CA LYS A 46 1.81 -3.54 5.82
C LYS A 46 0.85 -3.86 4.69
N PHE A 47 1.24 -3.52 3.47
CA PHE A 47 0.50 -3.81 2.26
C PHE A 47 1.24 -4.86 1.45
N GLU A 48 0.52 -5.91 1.08
CA GLU A 48 0.98 -6.92 0.15
C GLU A 48 -0.02 -7.00 -1.00
N LEU A 49 0.34 -6.42 -2.13
CA LEU A 49 -0.50 -6.30 -3.32
C LEU A 49 0.14 -7.05 -4.50
N MET A 50 -0.70 -7.50 -5.42
CA MET A 50 -0.33 -8.19 -6.64
C MET A 50 -0.97 -7.45 -7.81
N LEU A 51 -0.19 -7.19 -8.86
CA LEU A 51 -0.68 -6.63 -10.10
C LEU A 51 -1.34 -7.74 -10.92
N ILE A 52 -2.67 -7.73 -10.94
CA ILE A 52 -3.55 -8.69 -11.60
C ILE A 52 -4.46 -7.90 -12.54
N ASP A 53 -4.38 -8.17 -13.83
CA ASP A 53 -5.22 -7.52 -14.87
C ASP A 53 -5.19 -5.98 -14.81
N GLY A 54 -4.05 -5.40 -14.45
CA GLY A 54 -3.86 -3.95 -14.32
C GLY A 54 -4.42 -3.34 -13.02
N HIS A 55 -4.90 -4.16 -12.10
CA HIS A 55 -5.32 -3.77 -10.74
C HIS A 55 -4.30 -4.26 -9.72
N LEU A 56 -4.03 -3.45 -8.70
CA LEU A 56 -3.24 -3.86 -7.54
C LEU A 56 -4.21 -4.41 -6.49
N LYS A 57 -4.27 -5.74 -6.40
CA LYS A 57 -5.16 -6.47 -5.48
C LYS A 57 -4.37 -7.15 -4.38
N GLY A 58 -4.87 -7.12 -3.15
CA GLY A 58 -4.22 -7.85 -2.06
C GLY A 58 -4.75 -7.45 -0.70
N GLN A 59 -3.88 -7.50 0.31
CA GLN A 59 -4.27 -7.30 1.69
C GLN A 59 -3.43 -6.21 2.36
N ALA A 60 -4.11 -5.37 3.12
CA ALA A 60 -3.51 -4.49 4.11
C ALA A 60 -3.65 -5.15 5.49
N LYS A 61 -2.56 -5.22 6.24
CA LYS A 61 -2.53 -5.75 7.61
C LYS A 61 -1.96 -4.70 8.54
N ALA A 62 -2.70 -4.37 9.57
CA ALA A 62 -2.28 -3.49 10.66
C ALA A 62 -2.22 -4.30 11.95
N GLU A 63 -1.16 -4.12 12.73
CA GLU A 63 -1.01 -4.74 14.04
C GLU A 63 -1.01 -3.64 15.10
N HIS A 64 -1.99 -3.67 16.02
CA HIS A 64 -2.09 -2.72 17.13
C HIS A 64 -2.52 -3.44 18.40
N GLU A 65 -1.76 -3.28 19.49
CA GLU A 65 -2.10 -3.84 20.82
C GLU A 65 -2.49 -5.33 20.83
N GLY A 66 -1.78 -6.16 20.05
CA GLY A 66 -2.06 -7.60 19.94
C GLY A 66 -3.30 -7.96 19.11
N MET A 67 -3.95 -6.98 18.49
CA MET A 67 -5.03 -7.17 17.52
C MET A 67 -4.49 -6.97 16.10
N THR A 68 -4.72 -7.95 15.24
CA THR A 68 -4.43 -7.84 13.81
C THR A 68 -5.70 -7.45 13.07
N MET A 69 -5.66 -6.30 12.40
CA MET A 69 -6.71 -5.84 11.51
C MET A 69 -6.29 -6.07 10.06
N GLY A 70 -7.12 -6.76 9.29
CA GLY A 70 -6.89 -7.02 7.87
C GLY A 70 -7.98 -6.39 7.01
N ALA A 71 -7.60 -5.81 5.89
CA ALA A 71 -8.54 -5.33 4.88
C ALA A 71 -8.09 -5.78 3.48
N GLU A 72 -9.06 -6.17 2.65
CA GLU A 72 -8.81 -6.39 1.23
C GLU A 72 -8.70 -5.05 0.51
N VAL A 73 -7.76 -4.97 -0.41
CA VAL A 73 -7.44 -3.76 -1.16
C VAL A 73 -7.54 -4.09 -2.64
N ASP A 74 -8.34 -3.33 -3.37
CA ASP A 74 -8.41 -3.37 -4.84
C ASP A 74 -8.18 -1.94 -5.36
N LEU A 75 -7.05 -1.74 -6.04
CA LEU A 75 -6.63 -0.45 -6.53
C LEU A 75 -6.49 -0.48 -8.04
N GLN A 76 -7.32 0.32 -8.70
CA GLN A 76 -7.19 0.56 -10.13
C GLN A 76 -6.40 1.84 -10.37
N ARG A 77 -5.43 1.79 -11.29
CA ARG A 77 -4.77 3.00 -11.77
C ARG A 77 -5.81 3.87 -12.47
N LYS A 78 -6.01 5.09 -11.98
CA LYS A 78 -6.75 6.11 -12.73
C LYS A 78 -5.79 6.70 -13.77
N ALA A 79 -6.14 6.57 -15.05
CA ALA A 79 -5.52 7.35 -16.11
C ALA A 79 -6.25 8.70 -16.16
N ASP A 80 -5.48 9.79 -16.07
CA ASP A 80 -5.93 11.12 -16.51
C ASP A 80 -5.91 11.20 -18.03
#